data_AF-M7YA19-F1
#
_entry.id   AF-M7YA19-F1
#
_cell.length_a   1.000
_cell.length_b   1.000
_cell.length_c   1.000
_cell.angle_alpha   90.00
_cell.angle_beta   90.00
_cell.angle_gamma   90.00
#
_symmetry.space_group_name_H-M   'P 1'
#
loop_
_entity.id
_entity.type
_entity.pdbx_description
1 polymer ?
#
loop_
_entity_poly.entity_id
_entity_poly.type
_entity_poly.pdbx_seq_one_letter_code
_entity_poly.pdbx_strand_id
1 'polypeptide(L)'
;MRGLQLPLLQVALRCTKDLDLIRCAGDLGHAVSPTGSRHGPDGVHGIQVDGYPVYSMATPTVDGAREVLSYLGCKDATGRDIIQKVVITDLREEVVVYIKGTPFVLRELDQPVDTLKHVGISGPMVENIEARLKEDILSEVKQLEGRLLLHQEEFNTATNQCSVLGYWEHIDLEDVMTPAEVYSTLRDQGSSRYYLFISHTGYGGVAYAMAITCLRLGADAKFVMEQTAETHFVSSSLTKSVSVKTFTDIALRQGDYRDILNLTRALIHGPKSKEEVDKVIDRCVGAGDLREDILQYRKALRDCSHDDDDEARSYLMDMGTKALSSYLI
;
A
#
# COMPACT_ATOMS: atom_id res chain seq x y z
N MET A 1 52.23 2.81 12.90
CA MET A 1 50.91 2.93 12.26
C MET A 1 50.12 1.68 12.60
N ARG A 2 49.49 1.69 13.77
CA ARG A 2 48.48 0.71 14.21
C ARG A 2 47.14 1.35 13.87
N GLY A 3 46.22 0.64 13.22
CA GLY A 3 44.95 1.23 12.79
C GLY A 3 43.95 0.15 12.43
N LEU A 4 43.27 -0.33 13.48
CA LEU A 4 41.98 -1.03 13.51
C LEU A 4 41.68 -2.04 12.39
N GLN A 5 42.01 -3.28 12.70
CA GLN A 5 41.31 -4.46 12.19
C GLN A 5 39.98 -4.55 12.97
N LEU A 6 38.90 -4.00 12.43
CA LEU A 6 37.54 -4.12 12.95
C LEU A 6 36.88 -5.36 12.33
N PRO A 7 36.57 -6.41 13.12
CA PRO A 7 35.57 -7.39 12.71
C PRO A 7 34.19 -6.79 13.03
N LEU A 8 33.61 -6.06 12.09
CA LEU A 8 32.23 -5.56 12.17
C LEU A 8 31.50 -5.98 10.88
N LEU A 9 30.59 -6.93 11.03
CA LEU A 9 29.34 -7.19 10.31
C LEU A 9 29.07 -8.71 10.35
N GLN A 10 28.68 -9.23 11.52
CA GLN A 10 28.20 -10.62 11.58
C GLN A 10 27.23 -10.86 12.73
N VAL A 11 26.25 -9.95 12.91
CA VAL A 11 25.19 -10.16 13.90
C VAL A 11 23.78 -10.07 13.31
N ALA A 12 23.55 -9.41 12.18
CA ALA A 12 22.27 -9.52 11.49
C ALA A 12 22.29 -10.67 10.47
N LEU A 13 21.58 -11.76 10.78
CA LEU A 13 21.14 -12.85 9.88
C LEU A 13 22.13 -13.99 9.56
N ARG A 14 21.94 -15.14 10.22
CA ARG A 14 22.43 -16.45 9.76
C ARG A 14 21.69 -16.96 8.51
N CYS A 15 21.68 -16.20 7.42
CA CYS A 15 21.21 -16.63 6.10
C CYS A 15 21.92 -15.83 4.98
N THR A 16 23.17 -16.22 4.64
CA THR A 16 23.82 -16.07 3.31
C THR A 16 23.81 -14.72 2.54
N LYS A 17 23.24 -13.62 3.05
CA LYS A 17 23.24 -12.30 2.45
C LYS A 17 23.36 -11.22 3.53
N ASP A 18 24.19 -10.21 3.29
CA ASP A 18 24.31 -9.04 4.16
C ASP A 18 23.02 -8.19 3.98
N LEU A 19 22.21 -8.01 5.03
CA LEU A 19 20.99 -7.18 5.00
C LEU A 19 21.14 -5.96 5.91
N ASP A 20 20.41 -4.90 5.59
CA ASP A 20 20.43 -3.63 6.30
C ASP A 20 19.03 -3.06 6.56
N LEU A 21 18.95 -2.20 7.57
CA LEU A 21 17.74 -1.44 7.91
C LEU A 21 17.76 -0.07 7.23
N ILE A 22 16.85 0.12 6.28
CA ILE A 22 16.69 1.37 5.55
C ILE A 22 15.38 2.02 5.95
N ARG A 23 15.43 3.29 6.36
CA ARG A 23 14.25 4.09 6.69
C ARG A 23 13.25 4.03 5.53
N CYS A 24 11.97 3.80 5.83
CA CYS A 24 10.93 3.86 4.81
C CYS A 24 10.87 5.29 4.25
N ALA A 25 11.49 5.55 3.10
CA ALA A 25 11.34 6.82 2.42
C ALA A 25 10.13 6.73 1.48
N GLY A 26 9.00 7.21 1.99
CA GLY A 26 7.84 7.60 1.21
C GLY A 26 7.38 8.94 1.77
N ASP A 27 7.92 10.03 1.24
CA ASP A 27 7.42 11.41 1.41
C ASP A 27 6.86 11.75 2.79
N LEU A 28 7.72 11.81 3.81
CA LEU A 28 7.47 12.67 4.97
C LEU A 28 7.53 14.14 4.49
N GLY A 29 6.44 14.63 3.90
CA GLY A 29 6.13 16.06 3.85
C GLY A 29 5.80 16.70 2.51
N HIS A 30 6.04 16.11 1.33
CA HIS A 30 5.71 16.77 0.05
C HIS A 30 5.49 15.80 -1.13
N ALA A 31 4.35 15.10 -1.17
CA ALA A 31 3.82 14.55 -2.42
C ALA A 31 2.68 15.45 -2.94
N VAL A 32 3.01 16.31 -3.90
CA VAL A 32 2.04 17.01 -4.74
C VAL A 32 1.21 15.95 -5.49
N SER A 33 -0.09 15.83 -5.18
CA SER A 33 -1.03 15.15 -6.07
C SER A 33 -1.19 15.95 -7.37
N PRO A 34 -0.98 15.38 -8.56
CA PRO A 34 -1.29 16.05 -9.82
C PRO A 34 -2.79 16.19 -10.09
N THR A 35 -3.67 15.51 -9.34
CA THR A 35 -5.10 15.50 -9.63
C THR A 35 -5.97 15.36 -8.38
N GLY A 36 -6.41 16.49 -7.83
CA GLY A 36 -7.77 16.67 -7.31
C GLY A 36 -8.31 15.75 -6.20
N SER A 37 -7.50 15.14 -5.34
CA SER A 37 -8.02 14.45 -4.15
C SER A 37 -8.26 15.44 -3.01
N ARG A 38 -9.49 15.45 -2.47
CA ARG A 38 -9.91 16.32 -1.37
C ARG A 38 -9.05 16.01 -0.15
N HIS A 39 -8.21 16.97 0.22
CA HIS A 39 -7.48 16.96 1.47
C HIS A 39 -8.54 16.98 2.59
N GLY A 40 -8.42 16.09 3.57
CA GLY A 40 -9.12 16.27 4.83
C GLY A 40 -8.76 17.65 5.43
N PRO A 41 -9.63 18.31 6.20
CA PRO A 41 -9.48 19.73 6.53
C PRO A 41 -8.20 20.17 7.24
N ASP A 42 -7.32 19.27 7.71
CA ASP A 42 -6.16 19.64 8.56
C ASP A 42 -4.89 18.82 8.27
N GLY A 43 -4.61 18.43 7.02
CA GLY A 43 -3.29 17.87 6.67
C GLY A 43 -3.07 16.39 6.98
N VAL A 44 -4.14 15.63 7.25
CA VAL A 44 -4.06 14.17 7.45
C VAL A 44 -3.67 13.48 6.13
N HIS A 45 -2.47 12.89 6.11
CA HIS A 45 -1.80 12.30 4.94
C HIS A 45 -2.34 10.92 4.52
N GLY A 46 -3.64 10.83 4.25
CA GLY A 46 -4.29 9.61 3.77
C GLY A 46 -5.34 9.89 2.69
N ILE A 47 -5.68 8.87 1.90
CA ILE A 47 -6.63 8.96 0.79
C ILE A 47 -7.96 8.39 1.25
N GLN A 48 -9.01 9.22 1.26
CA GLN A 48 -10.36 8.79 1.58
C GLN A 48 -11.16 8.46 0.31
N VAL A 49 -11.93 7.37 0.33
CA VAL A 49 -12.90 7.04 -0.72
C VAL A 49 -14.17 7.87 -0.54
N ASP A 50 -14.60 8.57 -1.59
CA ASP A 50 -15.82 9.40 -1.54
C ASP A 50 -17.08 8.56 -1.26
N GLY A 51 -17.83 8.98 -0.24
CA GLY A 51 -19.03 8.30 0.24
C GLY A 51 -18.80 7.02 1.05
N TYR A 52 -17.56 6.69 1.41
CA TYR A 52 -17.23 5.52 2.23
C TYR A 52 -16.29 5.88 3.40
N PRO A 53 -16.39 5.20 4.55
CA PRO A 53 -15.47 5.39 5.67
C PRO A 53 -14.21 4.54 5.48
N VAL A 54 -13.61 4.60 4.28
CA VAL A 54 -12.48 3.78 3.85
C VAL A 54 -11.32 4.70 3.47
N TYR A 55 -10.15 4.42 4.03
CA TYR A 55 -8.94 5.24 3.92
C TYR A 55 -7.74 4.37 3.57
N SER A 56 -6.74 4.93 2.86
CA SER A 56 -5.40 4.36 2.75
C SER A 56 -4.30 5.33 3.13
N MET A 57 -3.13 4.80 3.48
CA MET A 57 -1.90 5.59 3.70
C MET A 57 -0.63 4.76 3.52
N ALA A 58 0.49 5.48 3.33
CA ALA A 58 1.82 4.92 3.46
C ALA A 58 2.09 4.48 4.89
N THR A 59 3.08 3.60 5.10
CA THR A 59 3.57 3.21 6.44
C THR A 59 3.90 4.46 7.27
N PRO A 60 3.11 4.78 8.31
CA PRO A 60 3.29 6.02 9.06
C PRO A 60 4.36 5.87 10.14
N THR A 61 4.86 6.99 10.66
CA THR A 61 5.51 7.03 11.98
C THR A 61 4.48 6.73 13.08
N VAL A 62 4.94 6.39 14.29
CA VAL A 62 4.05 6.17 15.44
C VAL A 62 3.20 7.42 15.73
N ASP A 63 3.80 8.62 15.62
CA ASP A 63 3.09 9.88 15.81
C ASP A 63 2.08 10.15 14.69
N GLY A 64 2.45 9.91 13.44
CA GLY A 64 1.52 10.03 12.31
C GLY A 64 0.34 9.06 12.40
N ALA A 65 0.59 7.81 12.84
CA ALA A 65 -0.47 6.85 13.11
C ALA A 65 -1.42 7.36 14.20
N ARG A 66 -0.88 7.90 15.30
CA ARG A 66 -1.67 8.46 16.39
C ARG A 66 -2.51 9.65 15.94
N GLU A 67 -1.96 10.54 15.14
CA GLU A 67 -2.67 11.70 14.60
C GLU A 67 -3.85 11.27 13.72
N VAL A 68 -3.63 10.32 12.81
CA VAL A 68 -4.69 9.81 11.92
C VAL A 68 -5.77 9.08 12.70
N LEU A 69 -5.40 8.25 13.68
CA LEU A 69 -6.38 7.57 14.52
C LEU A 69 -7.17 8.56 15.39
N SER A 70 -6.52 9.62 15.87
CA SER A 70 -7.20 10.70 16.58
C SER A 70 -8.19 11.43 15.66
N TYR A 71 -7.80 11.73 14.43
CA TYR A 71 -8.68 12.33 13.41
C TYR A 71 -9.90 11.44 13.11
N LEU A 72 -9.67 10.15 12.85
CA LEU A 72 -10.75 9.18 12.57
C LEU A 72 -11.61 8.91 13.83
N GLY A 73 -11.04 9.07 15.02
CA GLY A 73 -11.73 8.95 16.30
C GLY A 73 -12.59 10.16 16.67
N CYS A 74 -12.35 11.34 16.09
CA CYS A 74 -12.98 12.58 16.52
C CYS A 74 -14.44 12.75 16.05
N LYS A 75 -15.33 12.70 17.05
CA LYS A 75 -16.63 13.39 17.22
C LYS A 75 -17.75 13.12 16.20
N ASP A 76 -18.95 12.88 16.74
CA ASP A 76 -20.18 13.00 15.96
C ASP A 76 -20.54 14.46 15.68
N ALA A 77 -21.52 14.69 14.80
CA ALA A 77 -22.06 16.02 14.49
C ALA A 77 -22.62 16.78 15.71
N THR A 78 -22.72 16.13 16.88
CA THR A 78 -23.20 16.72 18.15
C THR A 78 -22.08 17.04 19.12
N GLY A 79 -20.82 16.81 18.75
CA GLY A 79 -19.65 17.10 19.58
C GLY A 79 -19.45 16.14 20.75
N ARG A 80 -20.12 14.97 20.74
CA ARG A 80 -19.92 13.94 21.77
C ARG A 80 -18.74 13.03 21.36
N ASP A 81 -17.90 12.70 22.33
CA ASP A 81 -16.87 11.69 22.19
C ASP A 81 -17.55 10.31 22.08
N ILE A 82 -17.86 9.91 20.85
CA ILE A 82 -18.17 8.52 20.56
C ILE A 82 -16.83 7.84 20.32
N ILE A 83 -16.52 6.80 21.08
CA ILE A 83 -15.36 5.95 20.79
C ILE A 83 -15.65 5.20 19.48
N GLN A 84 -14.97 5.60 18.41
CA GLN A 84 -15.13 5.02 17.08
C GLN A 84 -13.99 4.03 16.83
N LYS A 85 -14.31 2.76 16.56
CA LYS A 85 -13.26 1.78 16.25
C LYS A 85 -12.81 1.93 14.79
N VAL A 86 -11.50 1.92 14.60
CA VAL A 86 -10.84 1.86 13.30
C VAL A 86 -10.37 0.42 13.08
N VAL A 87 -10.66 -0.16 11.91
CA VAL A 87 -10.05 -1.42 11.48
C VAL A 87 -8.83 -1.07 10.66
N ILE A 88 -7.65 -1.32 11.22
CA ILE A 88 -6.39 -1.17 10.51
C ILE A 88 -6.10 -2.49 9.79
N THR A 89 -5.82 -2.43 8.50
CA THR A 89 -5.41 -3.58 7.70
C THR A 89 -4.10 -3.25 7.02
N ASP A 90 -3.05 -3.93 7.45
CA ASP A 90 -1.72 -3.81 6.89
C ASP A 90 -1.58 -4.79 5.72
N LEU A 91 -1.27 -4.27 4.53
CA LEU A 91 -1.16 -5.03 3.28
C LEU A 91 0.30 -5.24 2.86
N ARG A 92 1.25 -4.96 3.74
CA ARG A 92 2.69 -5.03 3.44
C ARG A 92 3.17 -6.48 3.40
N GLU A 93 4.00 -6.78 2.42
CA GLU A 93 4.72 -8.06 2.31
C GLU A 93 6.18 -7.91 2.82
N GLU A 94 6.65 -6.67 2.98
CA GLU A 94 7.96 -6.33 3.50
C GLU A 94 8.02 -6.36 5.04
N VAL A 95 9.18 -6.75 5.55
CA VAL A 95 9.46 -6.79 7.00
C VAL A 95 9.81 -5.39 7.48
N VAL A 96 9.11 -4.89 8.50
CA VAL A 96 9.37 -3.58 9.08
C VAL A 96 9.55 -3.62 10.59
N VAL A 97 10.41 -2.72 11.06
CA VAL A 97 10.63 -2.46 12.48
C VAL A 97 10.54 -0.96 12.74
N TYR A 98 9.94 -0.57 13.86
CA TYR A 98 9.93 0.80 14.33
C TYR A 98 11.09 1.02 15.29
N ILE A 99 11.88 2.06 15.03
CA ILE A 99 13.00 2.49 15.87
C ILE A 99 12.77 3.96 16.21
N LYS A 100 12.64 4.28 17.50
CA LYS A 100 12.26 5.62 17.99
C LYS A 100 11.01 6.17 17.30
N GLY A 101 10.03 5.29 17.09
CA GLY A 101 8.77 5.62 16.42
C GLY A 101 8.86 5.85 14.91
N THR A 102 10.02 5.65 14.28
CA THR A 102 10.22 5.75 12.82
C THR A 102 10.30 4.35 12.19
N PRO A 103 9.60 4.07 11.08
CA PRO A 103 9.63 2.76 10.44
C PRO A 103 10.86 2.56 9.55
N PHE A 104 11.46 1.37 9.63
CA PHE A 104 12.60 0.90 8.83
C PHE A 104 12.24 -0.43 8.16
N VAL A 105 12.60 -0.57 6.89
CA VAL A 105 12.44 -1.79 6.09
C VAL A 105 13.77 -2.53 6.03
N LEU A 106 13.71 -3.86 6.08
CA LEU A 106 14.86 -4.73 5.82
C LEU A 106 15.12 -4.84 4.31
N ARG A 107 16.33 -4.53 3.86
CA ARG A 107 16.75 -4.59 2.44
C ARG A 107 18.09 -5.30 2.28
N GLU A 108 18.41 -5.79 1.08
CA GLU A 108 19.72 -6.37 0.78
C GLU A 108 20.78 -5.26 0.65
N LEU A 109 21.96 -5.44 1.24
CA LEU A 109 23.03 -4.43 1.26
C LEU A 109 23.54 -4.09 -0.15
N ASP A 110 23.56 -5.08 -1.05
CA ASP A 110 24.00 -4.93 -2.43
C ASP A 110 22.92 -4.36 -3.35
N GLN A 111 21.65 -4.46 -2.96
CA GLN A 111 20.48 -3.90 -3.66
C GLN A 111 19.61 -3.08 -2.69
N PRO A 112 20.15 -2.02 -2.06
CA PRO A 112 19.49 -1.34 -0.96
C PRO A 112 18.32 -0.47 -1.42
N VAL A 113 18.16 -0.24 -2.72
CA VAL A 113 17.01 0.47 -3.30
C VAL A 113 15.87 -0.47 -3.70
N ASP A 114 16.16 -1.77 -3.81
CA ASP A 114 15.17 -2.76 -4.17
C ASP A 114 14.43 -3.24 -2.92
N THR A 115 13.11 -3.32 -3.03
CA THR A 115 12.30 -3.92 -1.97
C THR A 115 12.63 -5.41 -1.90
N LEU A 116 13.00 -5.90 -0.72
CA LEU A 116 13.18 -7.33 -0.49
C LEU A 116 11.82 -8.03 -0.66
N LYS A 117 11.67 -8.80 -1.75
CA LYS A 117 10.38 -9.42 -2.10
C LYS A 117 10.27 -10.81 -1.48
N HIS A 118 9.30 -11.00 -0.60
CA HIS A 118 8.86 -12.32 -0.18
C HIS A 118 7.56 -12.69 -0.89
N VAL A 119 7.66 -13.06 -2.18
CA VAL A 119 6.47 -13.32 -3.01
C VAL A 119 5.61 -14.42 -2.38
N GLY A 120 4.36 -14.08 -2.04
CA GLY A 120 3.39 -15.02 -1.48
C GLY A 120 3.59 -15.36 -0.01
N ILE A 121 4.31 -14.52 0.74
CA ILE A 121 4.43 -14.66 2.19
C ILE A 121 3.09 -14.42 2.89
N SER A 122 2.83 -15.15 3.98
CA SER A 122 1.62 -14.94 4.79
C SER A 122 1.85 -13.89 5.87
N GLY A 123 0.80 -13.16 6.25
CA GLY A 123 0.87 -12.16 7.34
C GLY A 123 1.49 -12.70 8.64
N PRO A 124 1.07 -13.85 9.18
CA PRO A 124 1.70 -14.43 10.37
C PRO A 124 3.19 -14.76 10.19
N MET A 125 3.62 -15.07 8.96
CA MET A 125 5.04 -15.29 8.69
C MET A 125 5.83 -13.97 8.71
N VAL A 126 5.29 -12.90 8.12
CA VAL A 126 5.88 -11.55 8.19
C VAL A 126 6.03 -11.12 9.65
N GLU A 127 4.96 -11.23 10.45
CA GLU A 127 4.97 -10.88 11.89
C GLU A 127 6.03 -11.67 12.67
N ASN A 128 6.20 -12.96 12.37
CA ASN A 128 7.24 -13.78 12.99
C ASN A 128 8.66 -13.33 12.62
N ILE A 129 8.87 -12.90 11.36
CA ILE A 129 10.16 -12.37 10.92
C ILE A 129 10.43 -11.02 11.59
N GLU A 130 9.42 -10.14 11.70
CA GLU A 130 9.53 -8.85 12.40
C GLU A 130 9.86 -9.04 13.90
N ALA A 131 9.23 -10.01 14.56
CA ALA A 131 9.53 -10.34 15.96
C ALA A 131 10.97 -10.82 16.13
N ARG A 132 11.46 -11.70 15.25
CA ARG A 132 12.86 -12.14 15.24
C ARG A 132 13.83 -10.99 14.93
N LEU A 133 13.50 -10.13 13.97
CA LEU A 133 14.31 -8.97 13.63
C LEU A 133 14.47 -8.03 14.84
N LYS A 134 13.38 -7.81 15.59
CA LYS A 134 13.44 -7.07 16.86
C LYS A 134 14.39 -7.74 17.86
N GLU A 135 14.32 -9.05 18.05
CA GLU A 135 15.23 -9.78 18.97
C GLU A 135 16.71 -9.65 18.55
N ASP A 136 16.98 -9.74 17.24
CA ASP A 136 18.32 -9.58 16.67
C ASP A 136 18.84 -8.15 16.91
N ILE A 137 18.03 -7.13 16.64
CA ILE A 137 18.36 -5.72 16.89
C ILE A 137 18.66 -5.48 18.38
N LEU A 138 17.80 -5.96 19.28
CA LEU A 138 18.00 -5.79 20.72
C LEU A 138 19.26 -6.50 21.22
N SER A 139 19.65 -7.60 20.58
CA SER A 139 20.90 -8.30 20.87
C SER A 139 22.12 -7.51 20.41
N GLU A 140 22.06 -6.92 19.21
CA GLU A 140 23.11 -6.07 18.66
C GLU A 140 23.30 -4.78 19.47
N VAL A 141 22.21 -4.08 19.80
CA VAL A 141 22.23 -2.88 20.64
C VAL A 141 22.90 -3.14 21.99
N LYS A 142 22.64 -4.30 22.61
CA LYS A 142 23.32 -4.69 23.87
C LYS A 142 24.82 -4.93 23.69
N GLN A 143 25.23 -5.50 22.55
CA GLN A 143 26.63 -5.79 22.27
C GLN A 143 27.43 -4.53 21.90
N LEU A 144 26.78 -3.56 21.25
CA LEU A 144 27.41 -2.35 20.74
C LEU A 144 27.21 -1.11 21.65
N GLU A 145 26.88 -1.35 22.93
CA GLU A 145 26.69 -0.31 23.96
C GLU A 145 25.66 0.74 23.54
N GLY A 146 24.48 0.28 23.10
CA GLY A 146 23.37 1.14 22.71
C GLY A 146 23.39 1.58 21.25
N ARG A 147 24.42 1.24 20.45
CA ARG A 147 24.53 1.74 19.07
C ARG A 147 24.00 0.75 18.04
N LEU A 148 23.32 1.27 17.04
CA LEU A 148 22.84 0.53 15.87
C LEU A 148 23.18 1.32 14.60
N LEU A 149 23.65 0.63 13.56
CA LEU A 149 23.86 1.24 12.24
C LEU A 149 22.53 1.22 11.49
N LEU A 150 22.06 2.39 11.10
CA LEU A 150 20.84 2.58 10.34
C LEU A 150 21.16 3.27 9.02
N HIS A 151 20.29 3.08 8.05
CA HIS A 151 20.42 3.71 6.75
C HIS A 151 19.19 4.55 6.43
N GLN A 152 19.38 5.63 5.68
CA GLN A 152 18.29 6.44 5.14
C GLN A 152 18.52 6.76 3.67
N GLU A 153 17.43 6.83 2.92
CA GLU A 153 17.45 7.32 1.56
C GLU A 153 17.44 8.85 1.56
N GLU A 154 18.39 9.46 0.87
CA GLU A 154 18.43 10.90 0.58
C GLU A 154 18.25 11.12 -0.90
N PHE A 155 17.17 11.82 -1.26
CA PHE A 155 16.90 12.24 -2.62
C PHE A 155 17.49 13.62 -2.88
N ASN A 156 18.42 13.71 -3.82
CA ASN A 156 18.97 14.95 -4.29
C ASN A 156 18.10 15.51 -5.42
N THR A 157 17.30 16.54 -5.12
CA THR A 157 16.40 17.18 -6.08
C THR A 157 17.13 17.88 -7.23
N ALA A 158 18.39 18.25 -7.06
CA ALA A 158 19.18 18.91 -8.10
C ALA A 158 19.75 17.92 -9.11
N THR A 159 20.10 16.70 -8.68
CA THR A 159 20.63 15.64 -9.56
C THR A 159 19.60 14.60 -9.93
N ASN A 160 18.41 14.62 -9.32
CA ASN A 160 17.35 13.62 -9.45
C ASN A 160 17.87 12.20 -9.16
N GLN A 161 18.77 12.09 -8.17
CA GLN A 161 19.39 10.85 -7.73
C GLN A 161 19.06 10.56 -6.27
N CYS A 162 18.86 9.28 -5.95
CA CYS A 162 18.71 8.79 -4.59
C CYS A 162 20.02 8.14 -4.14
N SER A 163 20.46 8.43 -2.92
CA SER A 163 21.59 7.76 -2.27
C SER A 163 21.20 7.23 -0.90
N VAL A 164 21.78 6.10 -0.51
CA VAL A 164 21.58 5.50 0.81
C VAL A 164 22.75 5.89 1.73
N LEU A 165 22.45 6.54 2.86
CA LEU A 165 23.45 6.99 3.82
C LEU A 165 23.30 6.25 5.14
N GLY A 166 24.42 5.66 5.60
CA GLY A 166 24.52 5.02 6.91
C GLY A 166 24.84 6.01 8.01
N TYR A 167 24.18 5.87 9.16
CA TYR A 167 24.44 6.65 10.37
C TYR A 167 24.29 5.78 11.62
N TRP A 168 25.12 6.07 12.63
CA TRP A 168 25.01 5.40 13.93
C TRP A 168 24.00 6.13 14.80
N GLU A 169 23.03 5.40 15.31
CA GLU A 169 22.02 5.91 16.24
C GLU A 169 22.15 5.22 17.59
N HIS A 170 21.90 5.96 18.67
CA HIS A 170 21.84 5.37 20.02
C HIS A 170 20.41 4.96 20.34
N ILE A 171 20.17 3.68 20.58
CA ILE A 171 18.87 3.03 20.72
C ILE A 171 18.74 2.45 22.12
N ASP A 172 17.67 2.81 22.82
CA ASP A 172 17.26 2.16 24.05
C ASP A 172 16.37 0.94 23.74
N LEU A 173 16.27 -0.02 24.66
CA LEU A 173 15.53 -1.28 24.40
C LEU A 173 14.03 -1.06 24.15
N GLU A 174 13.49 0.03 24.69
CA GLU A 174 12.10 0.47 24.52
C GLU A 174 11.84 1.20 23.19
N ASP A 175 12.89 1.63 22.49
CA ASP A 175 12.79 2.33 21.21
C ASP A 175 12.44 1.40 20.05
N VAL A 176 12.57 0.08 20.22
CA VAL A 176 12.39 -0.92 19.15
C VAL A 176 11.04 -1.61 19.29
N MET A 177 10.16 -1.42 18.30
CA MET A 177 8.82 -2.00 18.27
C MET A 177 8.52 -2.69 16.94
N THR A 178 7.75 -3.77 16.97
CA THR A 178 7.14 -4.32 15.75
C THR A 178 5.88 -3.53 15.38
N PRO A 179 5.42 -3.56 14.12
CA PRO A 179 4.14 -2.98 13.72
C PRO A 179 2.97 -3.49 14.58
N ALA A 180 2.94 -4.78 14.89
CA ALA A 180 1.92 -5.37 15.76
C ALA A 180 1.91 -4.75 17.17
N GLU A 181 3.09 -4.49 17.75
CA GLU A 181 3.20 -3.79 19.04
C GLU A 181 2.74 -2.34 18.91
N VAL A 182 3.17 -1.61 17.88
CA VAL A 182 2.74 -0.21 17.63
C VAL A 182 1.23 -0.12 17.58
N TYR A 183 0.56 -0.86 16.70
CA TYR A 183 -0.90 -0.77 16.54
C TYR A 183 -1.66 -1.34 17.74
N SER A 184 -1.06 -2.26 18.51
CA SER A 184 -1.65 -2.72 19.78
C SER A 184 -1.69 -1.62 20.83
N THR A 185 -0.68 -0.74 20.88
CA THR A 185 -0.68 0.42 21.81
C THR A 185 -1.69 1.50 21.43
N LEU A 186 -2.11 1.54 20.16
CA LEU A 186 -3.03 2.53 19.60
C LEU A 186 -4.49 2.03 19.52
N ARG A 187 -4.79 0.87 20.14
CA ARG A 187 -6.09 0.21 20.02
C ARG A 187 -7.10 0.71 21.05
N ASP A 188 -8.23 1.21 20.56
CA ASP A 188 -9.41 1.51 21.37
C ASP A 188 -10.49 0.41 21.29
N GLN A 189 -11.40 0.37 22.29
CA GLN A 189 -12.51 -0.58 22.38
C GLN A 189 -13.82 0.05 21.89
N GLY A 190 -14.46 -0.50 20.86
CA GLY A 190 -15.74 0.01 20.33
C GLY A 190 -16.24 -0.71 19.08
N SER A 191 -17.34 -0.24 18.49
CA SER A 191 -17.88 -0.74 17.21
C SER A 191 -17.21 -0.02 16.02
N SER A 192 -16.79 -0.79 15.00
CA SER A 192 -15.99 -0.26 13.87
C SER A 192 -16.80 0.68 12.99
N ARG A 193 -16.32 1.91 12.78
CA ARG A 193 -16.89 2.87 11.81
C ARG A 193 -15.97 3.16 10.64
N TYR A 194 -14.67 2.97 10.79
CA TYR A 194 -13.67 3.33 9.77
C TYR A 194 -12.76 2.15 9.44
N TYR A 195 -12.30 2.10 8.18
CA TYR A 195 -11.33 1.13 7.67
C TYR A 195 -10.12 1.89 7.16
N LEU A 196 -8.94 1.58 7.68
CA LEU A 196 -7.67 2.19 7.30
C LEU A 196 -6.75 1.11 6.76
N PHE A 197 -6.36 1.24 5.49
CA PHE A 197 -5.43 0.33 4.84
C PHE A 197 -4.03 0.94 4.78
N ILE A 198 -3.02 0.15 5.15
CA ILE A 198 -1.63 0.58 5.16
C ILE A 198 -0.86 -0.25 4.14
N SER A 199 -0.06 0.40 3.31
CA SER A 199 0.92 -0.25 2.43
C SER A 199 2.22 0.57 2.43
N HIS A 200 3.28 0.08 1.79
CA HIS A 200 4.55 0.80 1.69
C HIS A 200 4.35 2.27 1.29
N THR A 201 3.56 2.52 0.24
CA THR A 201 3.34 3.85 -0.33
C THR A 201 1.95 4.42 -0.06
N GLY A 202 0.98 3.61 0.34
CA GLY A 202 -0.43 4.03 0.41
C GLY A 202 -1.13 4.12 -0.95
N TYR A 203 -0.45 3.70 -2.03
CA TYR A 203 -0.96 3.66 -3.40
C TYR A 203 -0.77 2.27 -4.04
N GLY A 204 -1.42 2.03 -5.18
CA GLY A 204 -1.33 0.80 -5.97
C GLY A 204 -2.22 -0.31 -5.41
N GLY A 205 -1.59 -1.37 -4.90
CA GLY A 205 -2.26 -2.58 -4.38
C GLY A 205 -3.34 -2.31 -3.32
N VAL A 206 -3.23 -1.21 -2.58
CA VAL A 206 -4.20 -0.85 -1.56
C VAL A 206 -5.57 -0.45 -2.12
N ALA A 207 -5.62 0.07 -3.35
CA ALA A 207 -6.87 0.48 -4.00
C ALA A 207 -7.85 -0.70 -4.16
N TYR A 208 -7.34 -1.92 -4.40
CA TYR A 208 -8.17 -3.12 -4.53
C TYR A 208 -8.83 -3.49 -3.19
N ALA A 209 -8.07 -3.47 -2.11
CA ALA A 209 -8.61 -3.76 -0.76
C ALA A 209 -9.66 -2.72 -0.34
N MET A 210 -9.42 -1.45 -0.67
CA MET A 210 -10.40 -0.37 -0.48
C MET A 210 -11.67 -0.63 -1.29
N ALA A 211 -11.56 -0.98 -2.57
CA ALA A 211 -12.70 -1.26 -3.45
C ALA A 211 -13.54 -2.45 -2.95
N ILE A 212 -12.90 -3.56 -2.57
CA ILE A 212 -13.58 -4.74 -1.98
C ILE A 212 -14.35 -4.34 -0.72
N THR A 213 -13.74 -3.53 0.14
CA THR A 213 -14.38 -3.06 1.37
C THR A 213 -15.55 -2.13 1.08
N CYS A 214 -15.42 -1.22 0.11
CA CYS A 214 -16.51 -0.36 -0.34
C CYS A 214 -17.68 -1.16 -0.93
N LEU A 215 -17.39 -2.21 -1.72
CA LEU A 215 -18.41 -3.11 -2.25
C LEU A 215 -19.14 -3.85 -1.11
N ARG A 216 -18.40 -4.33 -0.11
CA ARG A 216 -18.97 -4.98 1.07
C ARG A 216 -19.89 -4.04 1.84
N LEU A 217 -19.42 -2.84 2.15
CA LEU A 217 -20.19 -1.82 2.86
C LEU A 217 -21.44 -1.38 2.07
N GLY A 218 -21.30 -1.25 0.74
CA GLY A 218 -22.41 -0.93 -0.14
C GLY A 218 -23.46 -2.04 -0.20
N ALA A 219 -23.04 -3.31 -0.19
CA ALA A 219 -23.94 -4.46 -0.13
C ALA A 219 -24.68 -4.53 1.21
N ASP A 220 -23.98 -4.27 2.33
CA ASP A 220 -24.59 -4.24 3.66
C ASP A 220 -25.62 -3.08 3.77
N ALA A 221 -25.32 -1.91 3.18
CA ALA A 221 -26.27 -0.79 3.12
C ALA A 221 -27.47 -1.07 2.20
N LYS A 222 -27.25 -1.71 1.05
CA LYS A 222 -28.33 -2.15 0.14
C LYS A 222 -29.20 -3.22 0.79
N PHE A 223 -28.64 -4.16 1.55
CA PHE A 223 -29.41 -5.13 2.33
C PHE A 223 -30.31 -4.47 3.38
N VAL A 224 -29.87 -3.37 3.99
CA VAL A 224 -30.70 -2.56 4.92
C VAL A 224 -31.76 -1.74 4.16
N MET A 225 -31.45 -1.24 2.96
CA MET A 225 -32.37 -0.43 2.14
C MET A 225 -33.38 -1.24 1.31
N GLU A 226 -33.07 -2.47 0.91
CA GLU A 226 -33.93 -3.35 0.08
C GLU A 226 -35.17 -3.87 0.81
N GLN A 227 -35.39 -3.49 2.08
CA GLN A 227 -36.73 -3.51 2.70
C GLN A 227 -37.66 -2.39 2.17
N THR A 228 -37.17 -1.50 1.32
CA THR A 228 -37.91 -0.31 0.84
C THR A 228 -37.56 0.02 -0.61
N ALA A 229 -38.30 -0.63 -1.52
CA ALA A 229 -38.65 -0.22 -2.88
C ALA A 229 -37.65 -0.41 -4.04
N GLU A 230 -38.25 -0.80 -5.17
CA GLU A 230 -37.69 -1.25 -6.45
C GLU A 230 -37.60 -0.14 -7.52
N THR A 231 -36.60 -0.34 -8.41
CA THR A 231 -36.51 -0.10 -9.88
C THR A 231 -36.67 1.29 -10.52
N HIS A 232 -35.68 1.70 -11.34
CA HIS A 232 -35.67 1.60 -12.82
C HIS A 232 -34.41 2.29 -13.43
N PHE A 233 -33.82 1.69 -14.48
CA PHE A 233 -32.58 2.11 -15.15
C PHE A 233 -32.84 2.40 -16.65
N VAL A 234 -32.24 3.46 -17.18
CA VAL A 234 -32.27 3.82 -18.61
C VAL A 234 -30.83 4.13 -19.06
N SER A 235 -30.40 3.49 -20.15
CA SER A 235 -29.07 3.67 -20.76
C SER A 235 -29.18 4.42 -22.09
N SER A 236 -28.22 5.31 -22.36
CA SER A 236 -28.04 5.93 -23.69
C SER A 236 -26.56 6.09 -24.01
N SER A 237 -26.13 5.52 -25.14
CA SER A 237 -24.78 5.62 -25.70
C SER A 237 -24.74 6.60 -26.88
N LEU A 238 -23.60 7.29 -27.07
CA LEU A 238 -23.25 8.00 -28.32
C LEU A 238 -21.73 7.89 -28.55
N THR A 239 -21.34 7.50 -29.76
CA THR A 239 -19.96 7.27 -30.20
C THR A 239 -19.43 8.42 -31.05
N LYS A 240 -18.12 8.69 -30.96
CA LYS A 240 -17.34 9.41 -31.99
C LYS A 240 -16.05 8.67 -32.30
N SER A 241 -15.71 8.65 -33.59
CA SER A 241 -14.65 7.84 -34.20
C SER A 241 -13.25 8.29 -33.79
N VAL A 242 -12.48 7.35 -33.25
CA VAL A 242 -11.10 7.50 -32.82
C VAL A 242 -10.28 6.34 -33.41
N SER A 243 -8.99 6.57 -33.72
CA SER A 243 -8.12 5.60 -34.39
C SER A 243 -8.10 4.22 -33.70
N VAL A 244 -7.94 3.11 -34.44
CA VAL A 244 -8.10 1.73 -33.91
C VAL A 244 -7.18 1.40 -32.72
N LYS A 245 -5.94 1.91 -32.69
CA LYS A 245 -5.04 1.78 -31.52
C LYS A 245 -5.58 2.56 -30.32
N THR A 246 -5.97 3.80 -30.54
CA THR A 246 -6.53 4.68 -29.52
C THR A 246 -7.89 4.17 -29.03
N PHE A 247 -8.71 3.56 -29.88
CA PHE A 247 -9.99 2.94 -29.53
C PHE A 247 -9.80 1.73 -28.60
N THR A 248 -8.77 0.93 -28.83
CA THR A 248 -8.43 -0.21 -27.97
C THR A 248 -7.97 0.26 -26.59
N ASP A 249 -7.11 1.28 -26.53
CA ASP A 249 -6.62 1.84 -25.27
C ASP A 249 -7.75 2.53 -24.48
N ILE A 250 -8.64 3.26 -25.17
CA ILE A 250 -9.84 3.86 -24.57
C ILE A 250 -10.75 2.78 -23.99
N ALA A 251 -11.00 1.70 -24.74
CA ALA A 251 -11.83 0.58 -24.26
C ALA A 251 -11.23 -0.07 -23.00
N LEU A 252 -9.91 -0.29 -22.96
CA LEU A 252 -9.23 -0.83 -21.77
C LEU A 252 -9.34 0.11 -20.57
N ARG A 253 -9.19 1.43 -20.78
CA ARG A 253 -9.40 2.45 -19.73
C ARG A 253 -10.85 2.53 -19.24
N GLN A 254 -11.81 2.15 -20.08
CA GLN A 254 -13.22 2.01 -19.71
C GLN A 254 -13.53 0.66 -19.05
N GLY A 255 -12.54 -0.22 -18.95
CA GLY A 255 -12.72 -1.53 -18.32
C GLY A 255 -13.36 -2.57 -19.24
N ASP A 256 -13.36 -2.34 -20.56
CA ASP A 256 -13.93 -3.21 -21.58
C ASP A 256 -12.97 -4.34 -21.96
N TYR A 257 -12.60 -5.15 -20.97
CA TYR A 257 -11.81 -6.34 -21.20
C TYR A 257 -12.70 -7.45 -21.77
N ARG A 258 -12.42 -7.86 -23.01
CA ARG A 258 -13.23 -8.85 -23.76
C ARG A 258 -13.57 -10.09 -22.93
N ASP A 259 -12.58 -10.65 -22.24
CA ASP A 259 -12.75 -11.90 -21.50
C ASP A 259 -13.59 -11.70 -20.23
N ILE A 260 -13.43 -10.56 -19.55
CA ILE A 260 -14.27 -10.15 -18.41
C ILE A 260 -15.71 -9.90 -18.85
N LEU A 261 -15.91 -9.21 -19.98
CA LEU A 261 -17.23 -8.98 -20.56
C LEU A 261 -17.91 -10.30 -20.99
N ASN A 262 -17.15 -11.29 -21.45
CA ASN A 262 -17.66 -12.62 -21.76
C ASN A 262 -18.10 -13.36 -20.48
N LEU A 263 -17.30 -13.30 -19.41
CA LEU A 263 -17.63 -13.94 -18.12
C LEU A 263 -18.85 -13.29 -17.46
N THR A 264 -18.89 -11.96 -17.40
CA THR A 264 -20.02 -11.22 -16.81
C THR A 264 -21.34 -11.49 -17.53
N ARG A 265 -21.33 -11.71 -18.84
CA ARG A 265 -22.54 -12.12 -19.59
C ARG A 265 -23.10 -13.48 -19.18
N ALA A 266 -22.32 -14.35 -18.55
CA ALA A 266 -22.79 -15.63 -18.04
C ALA A 266 -23.51 -15.53 -16.68
N LEU A 267 -23.44 -14.37 -16.00
CA LEU A 267 -24.05 -14.14 -14.69
C LEU A 267 -25.39 -13.40 -14.84
N ILE A 268 -26.41 -13.81 -14.09
CA ILE A 268 -27.79 -13.27 -14.15
C ILE A 268 -27.83 -11.74 -14.03
N HIS A 269 -26.96 -11.16 -13.19
CA HIS A 269 -26.82 -9.72 -13.00
C HIS A 269 -25.45 -9.17 -13.42
N GLY A 270 -24.66 -9.95 -14.16
CA GLY A 270 -23.24 -9.65 -14.37
C GLY A 270 -22.93 -8.29 -14.99
N PRO A 271 -23.60 -7.85 -16.06
CA PRO A 271 -23.36 -6.52 -16.62
C PRO A 271 -23.62 -5.39 -15.62
N LYS A 272 -24.71 -5.50 -14.83
CA LYS A 272 -25.06 -4.52 -13.79
C LYS A 272 -24.06 -4.57 -12.63
N SER A 273 -23.68 -5.77 -12.18
CA SER A 273 -22.68 -5.95 -11.14
C SER A 273 -21.33 -5.35 -11.55
N LYS A 274 -20.91 -5.56 -12.80
CA LYS A 274 -19.70 -4.96 -13.35
C LYS A 274 -19.77 -3.43 -13.31
N GLU A 275 -20.87 -2.83 -13.76
CA GLU A 275 -21.05 -1.38 -13.71
C GLU A 275 -20.93 -0.82 -12.28
N GLU A 276 -21.48 -1.52 -11.28
CA GLU A 276 -21.38 -1.12 -9.87
C GLU A 276 -19.95 -1.28 -9.34
N VAL A 277 -19.24 -2.34 -9.72
CA VAL A 277 -17.81 -2.53 -9.39
C VAL A 277 -16.96 -1.43 -10.01
N ASP A 278 -17.19 -1.12 -11.29
CA ASP A 278 -16.45 -0.07 -11.99
C ASP A 278 -16.59 1.29 -11.31
N LYS A 279 -17.81 1.65 -10.87
CA LYS A 279 -18.05 2.89 -10.10
C LYS A 279 -17.27 2.94 -8.80
N VAL A 280 -17.11 1.81 -8.11
CA VAL A 280 -16.34 1.76 -6.86
C VAL A 280 -14.83 1.85 -7.15
N ILE A 281 -14.35 1.18 -8.19
CA ILE A 281 -12.96 1.29 -8.65
C ILE A 281 -12.64 2.76 -8.99
N ASP A 282 -13.54 3.45 -9.71
CA ASP A 282 -13.37 4.86 -10.06
C ASP A 282 -13.26 5.76 -8.83
N ARG A 283 -13.99 5.46 -7.74
CA ARG A 283 -13.87 6.19 -6.46
C ARG A 283 -12.56 5.92 -5.74
N CYS A 284 -11.92 4.79 -6.00
CA CYS A 284 -10.64 4.40 -5.40
C CYS A 284 -9.44 4.88 -6.22
N VAL A 285 -9.64 5.55 -7.36
CA VAL A 285 -8.56 6.01 -8.27
C VAL A 285 -7.50 6.85 -7.57
N GLY A 286 -7.88 7.59 -6.52
CA GLY A 286 -6.95 8.37 -5.71
C GLY A 286 -5.84 7.52 -5.09
N ALA A 287 -6.12 6.25 -4.76
CA ALA A 287 -5.18 5.30 -4.20
C ALA A 287 -4.55 4.37 -5.25
N GLY A 288 -4.93 4.47 -6.54
CA GLY A 288 -4.39 3.65 -7.62
C GLY A 288 -5.39 3.44 -8.75
N ASP A 289 -4.93 3.60 -10.00
CA ASP A 289 -5.73 3.35 -11.20
C ASP A 289 -5.37 2.00 -11.82
N LEU A 290 -6.17 0.99 -11.48
CA LEU A 290 -5.98 -0.39 -11.91
C LEU A 290 -6.00 -0.53 -13.43
N ARG A 291 -6.83 0.26 -14.10
CA ARG A 291 -7.00 0.15 -15.56
C ARG A 291 -5.81 0.77 -16.28
N GLU A 292 -5.24 1.82 -15.70
CA GLU A 292 -3.99 2.41 -16.19
C GLU A 292 -2.80 1.48 -15.95
N ASP A 293 -2.71 0.84 -14.77
CA ASP A 293 -1.66 -0.15 -14.48
C ASP A 293 -1.69 -1.30 -15.50
N ILE A 294 -2.87 -1.88 -15.76
CA ILE A 294 -3.06 -2.93 -16.77
C ILE A 294 -2.62 -2.44 -18.16
N LEU A 295 -2.99 -1.21 -18.52
CA LEU A 295 -2.63 -0.62 -19.82
C LEU A 295 -1.12 -0.43 -19.94
N GLN A 296 -0.47 0.03 -18.87
CA GLN A 296 0.97 0.26 -18.82
C GLN A 296 1.74 -1.06 -18.98
N TYR A 297 1.41 -2.10 -18.20
CA TYR A 297 2.05 -3.41 -18.35
C TYR A 297 1.83 -4.00 -19.74
N ARG A 298 0.63 -3.85 -20.30
CA ARG A 298 0.32 -4.30 -21.67
C ARG A 298 1.17 -3.57 -22.73
N LYS A 299 1.39 -2.26 -22.57
CA LYS A 299 2.23 -1.47 -23.48
C LYS A 299 3.69 -1.90 -23.36
N ALA A 300 4.23 -1.96 -22.14
CA ALA A 300 5.58 -2.42 -21.88
C ALA A 300 5.85 -3.81 -22.50
N LEU A 301 4.91 -4.74 -22.37
CA LEU A 301 5.03 -6.10 -22.91
C LEU A 301 4.97 -6.17 -24.45
N ARG A 302 4.34 -5.19 -25.09
CA ARG A 302 4.30 -5.05 -26.56
C ARG A 302 5.56 -4.39 -27.10
N ASP A 303 6.10 -3.46 -26.33
CA ASP A 303 7.31 -2.74 -26.68
C ASP A 303 8.57 -3.58 -26.39
N CYS A 304 8.43 -4.66 -25.60
CA CYS A 304 9.47 -5.66 -25.45
C CYS A 304 9.86 -6.28 -26.79
N SER A 305 11.14 -6.18 -27.13
CA SER A 305 11.73 -6.76 -28.33
C SER A 305 11.93 -8.28 -28.17
N HIS A 306 12.15 -8.99 -29.27
CA HIS A 306 12.39 -10.44 -29.24
C HIS A 306 13.79 -10.80 -28.70
N ASP A 307 14.67 -9.79 -28.56
CA ASP A 307 16.02 -9.90 -27.99
C ASP A 307 16.08 -9.45 -26.52
N ASP A 308 14.93 -9.05 -25.94
CA ASP A 308 14.85 -8.68 -24.53
C ASP A 308 14.98 -9.92 -23.64
N ASP A 309 15.58 -9.72 -22.46
CA ASP A 309 15.76 -10.74 -21.44
C ASP A 309 14.44 -11.46 -21.13
N ASP A 310 14.43 -12.79 -21.28
CA ASP A 310 13.29 -13.66 -20.98
C ASP A 310 12.79 -13.43 -19.54
N GLU A 311 13.67 -13.04 -18.61
CA GLU A 311 13.32 -12.68 -17.23
C GLU A 311 12.48 -11.41 -17.17
N ALA A 312 12.87 -10.35 -17.89
CA ALA A 312 12.13 -9.09 -17.92
C ALA A 312 10.73 -9.26 -18.53
N ARG A 313 10.62 -10.06 -19.60
CA ARG A 313 9.34 -10.39 -20.23
C ARG A 313 8.45 -11.21 -19.29
N SER A 314 9.01 -12.19 -18.60
CA SER A 314 8.30 -13.00 -17.59
C SER A 314 7.78 -12.14 -16.44
N TYR A 315 8.61 -11.21 -15.95
CA TYR A 315 8.22 -10.25 -14.92
C TYR A 315 7.04 -9.38 -15.35
N LEU A 316 7.08 -8.81 -16.56
CA LEU A 316 5.98 -8.00 -17.09
C LEU A 316 4.69 -8.82 -17.27
N MET A 317 4.79 -10.10 -17.67
CA MET A 317 3.63 -11.00 -17.75
C MET A 317 3.01 -11.23 -16.37
N ASP A 318 3.83 -11.53 -15.37
CA ASP A 318 3.36 -11.76 -13.99
C ASP A 318 2.67 -10.51 -13.43
N MET A 319 3.31 -9.34 -13.55
CA MET A 319 2.73 -8.07 -13.06
C MET A 319 1.44 -7.69 -13.81
N GLY A 320 1.41 -7.85 -15.13
CA GLY A 320 0.20 -7.60 -15.92
C GLY A 320 -0.94 -8.57 -15.57
N THR A 321 -0.61 -9.84 -15.30
CA THR A 321 -1.59 -10.86 -14.89
C THR A 321 -2.12 -10.57 -13.49
N LYS A 322 -1.27 -10.15 -12.56
CA LYS A 322 -1.67 -9.70 -11.22
C LYS A 322 -2.60 -8.50 -11.30
N ALA A 323 -2.25 -7.46 -12.05
CA ALA A 323 -3.09 -6.27 -12.21
C ALA A 323 -4.47 -6.63 -12.79
N LEU A 324 -4.52 -7.50 -13.82
CA LEU A 324 -5.78 -7.96 -14.40
C LEU A 324 -6.60 -8.83 -13.42
N SER A 325 -5.94 -9.70 -12.65
CA SER A 325 -6.59 -10.54 -11.65
C SER A 325 -7.19 -9.71 -10.52
N SER A 326 -6.48 -8.66 -10.09
CA SER A 326 -6.96 -7.75 -9.05
C SER A 326 -8.13 -6.89 -9.52
N TYR A 327 -8.25 -6.60 -10.82
CA TYR A 327 -9.44 -5.96 -11.40
C TYR A 327 -10.65 -6.90 -11.49
N LEU A 328 -10.44 -8.21 -11.51
CA LEU A 328 -11.49 -9.22 -11.63
C LEU A 328 -12.30 -9.49 -10.35
N ILE A 329 -11.93 -8.87 -9.23
CA ILE A 329 -12.55 -8.88 -7.88
C ILE A 329 -13.46 -10.09 -7.58
#